data_AF-A0A0U5H0P5-F1
#
_entry.id   AF-A0A0U5H0P5-F1
#
_cell.length_a   1.000
_cell.length_b   1.000
_cell.length_c   1.000
_cell.angle_alpha   90.00
_cell.angle_beta   90.00
_cell.angle_gamma   90.00
#
_symmetry.space_group_name_H-M   'P 1'
#
loop_
_entity.id
_entity.type
_entity.pdbx_description
1 polymer ?
#
loop_
_entity_poly.entity_id
_entity_poly.type
_entity_poly.pdbx_seq_one_letter_code
_entity_poly.pdbx_strand_id
1 'polypeptide(L)'
;MAAQPTDEILEATYRALCEHGYADLTVQDIADNSEKSKATIHYHYDSKHDLFEAFLEDLYDDYTDHVDDVSGETHREQLLALVEFSLAEGGDVPGIDFRTAMLEIKAQAPYDEGFRERLTDFDGYLADRIESVVAAGVEAGEFRDDVDPETTAEFLVTTIKGAHTRRVSVNHPLDRIRETLAEYVETRLVADGAEVTA
;
A
#
# COMPACT_ATOMS: atom_id res chain seq x y z
N MET A 1 15.63 -20.45 5.03
CA MET A 1 16.56 -19.68 5.89
C MET A 1 15.80 -19.37 7.17
N ALA A 2 16.43 -19.44 8.35
CA ALA A 2 15.78 -18.97 9.56
C ALA A 2 15.57 -17.45 9.40
N ALA A 3 14.33 -16.98 9.56
CA ALA A 3 14.03 -15.56 9.60
C ALA A 3 14.91 -14.88 10.65
N GLN A 4 15.39 -13.67 10.39
CA GLN A 4 16.20 -12.97 11.37
C GLN A 4 15.36 -12.67 12.62
N PRO A 5 15.97 -12.54 13.81
CA PRO A 5 15.23 -12.23 15.05
C PRO A 5 14.36 -10.96 14.94
N THR A 6 14.77 -10.01 14.09
CA THR A 6 14.03 -8.80 13.75
C THR A 6 12.74 -9.15 12.99
N ASP A 7 12.84 -9.94 11.91
CA ASP A 7 11.71 -10.40 11.09
C ASP A 7 10.65 -11.13 11.94
N GLU A 8 11.06 -11.95 12.91
CA GLU A 8 10.13 -12.63 13.82
C GLU A 8 9.35 -11.65 14.72
N ILE A 9 10.02 -10.59 15.21
CA ILE A 9 9.38 -9.56 16.02
C ILE A 9 8.42 -8.72 15.16
N LEU A 10 8.79 -8.39 13.93
CA LEU A 10 7.94 -7.63 13.01
C LEU A 10 6.71 -8.43 12.57
N GLU A 11 6.87 -9.72 12.28
CA GLU A 11 5.76 -10.65 12.02
C GLU A 11 4.81 -10.77 13.22
N ALA A 12 5.36 -10.88 14.44
CA ALA A 12 4.55 -10.87 15.66
C ALA A 12 3.84 -9.53 15.88
N THR A 13 4.48 -8.43 15.48
CA THR A 13 3.90 -7.08 15.51
C THR A 13 2.72 -6.98 14.56
N TYR A 14 2.84 -7.50 13.33
CA TYR A 14 1.74 -7.59 12.37
C TYR A 14 0.53 -8.33 12.95
N ARG A 15 0.74 -9.49 13.58
CA ARG A 15 -0.33 -10.28 14.19
C ARG A 15 -0.98 -9.56 15.36
N ALA A 16 -0.18 -9.03 16.28
CA ALA A 16 -0.68 -8.27 17.42
C ALA A 16 -1.47 -7.03 16.98
N LEU A 17 -1.06 -6.36 15.89
CA LEU A 17 -1.80 -5.24 15.31
C LEU A 17 -3.17 -5.64 14.78
N CYS A 18 -3.26 -6.78 14.11
CA CYS A 18 -4.54 -7.29 13.63
C CYS A 18 -5.47 -7.65 14.80
N GLU A 19 -4.93 -8.15 15.92
CA GLU A 19 -5.74 -8.54 17.07
C GLU A 19 -6.18 -7.35 17.96
N HIS A 20 -5.30 -6.36 18.13
CA HIS A 20 -5.48 -5.32 19.15
C HIS A 20 -5.63 -3.90 18.58
N GLY A 21 -5.38 -3.68 17.29
CA GLY A 21 -5.24 -2.34 16.72
C GLY A 21 -3.96 -1.64 17.20
N TYR A 22 -3.68 -0.45 16.68
CA TYR A 22 -2.51 0.33 17.07
C TYR A 22 -2.68 0.95 18.45
N ALA A 23 -3.87 1.47 18.77
CA ALA A 23 -4.08 2.25 19.99
C ALA A 23 -3.85 1.45 21.28
N ASP A 24 -4.42 0.24 21.36
CA ASP A 24 -4.40 -0.59 22.57
C ASP A 24 -3.20 -1.56 22.63
N LEU A 25 -2.47 -1.73 21.53
CA LEU A 25 -1.35 -2.67 21.46
C LEU A 25 -0.20 -2.30 22.41
N THR A 26 0.31 -3.31 23.11
CA THR A 26 1.45 -3.22 24.00
C THR A 26 2.60 -4.12 23.53
N VAL A 27 3.82 -3.83 23.99
CA VAL A 27 4.98 -4.71 23.76
C VAL A 27 4.76 -6.11 24.36
N GLN A 28 3.89 -6.24 25.37
CA GLN A 28 3.54 -7.55 25.91
C GLN A 28 2.71 -8.36 24.90
N ASP A 29 1.76 -7.73 24.21
CA ASP A 29 0.93 -8.41 23.20
C ASP A 29 1.77 -8.91 22.01
N ILE A 30 2.81 -8.15 21.64
CA ILE A 30 3.80 -8.59 20.64
C ILE A 30 4.60 -9.79 21.15
N ALA A 31 5.06 -9.74 22.40
CA ALA A 31 5.79 -10.86 23.02
C ALA A 31 4.93 -12.13 23.06
N ASP A 32 3.64 -12.00 23.38
CA ASP A 32 2.68 -13.10 23.43
C ASP A 32 2.42 -13.72 22.04
N ASN A 33 2.69 -12.96 20.97
CA ASN A 33 2.62 -13.40 19.56
C ASN A 33 3.97 -13.88 18.99
N SER A 34 5.04 -13.99 19.79
CA SER A 34 6.38 -14.38 19.33
C SER A 34 7.03 -15.42 20.25
N GLU A 35 8.14 -16.04 19.82
CA GLU A 35 8.96 -16.83 20.74
C GLU A 35 9.90 -15.94 21.58
N LYS A 36 9.88 -14.62 21.36
CA LYS A 36 10.74 -13.65 22.04
C LYS A 36 10.11 -13.16 23.34
N SER A 37 10.95 -13.03 24.35
CA SER A 37 10.52 -12.39 25.60
C SER A 37 10.36 -10.88 25.41
N LYS A 38 9.50 -10.25 26.21
CA LYS A 38 9.39 -8.78 26.29
C LYS A 38 10.75 -8.10 26.50
N ALA A 39 11.64 -8.71 27.29
CA ALA A 39 12.99 -8.18 27.52
C ALA A 39 13.86 -8.23 26.25
N THR A 40 13.67 -9.25 25.41
CA THR A 40 14.33 -9.37 24.11
C THR A 40 13.82 -8.30 23.14
N ILE A 41 12.51 -8.06 23.10
CA ILE A 41 11.95 -7.01 22.25
C ILE A 41 12.48 -5.64 22.66
N HIS A 42 12.52 -5.34 23.97
CA HIS A 42 13.12 -4.10 24.48
C HIS A 42 14.64 -3.98 24.27
N TYR A 43 15.34 -5.10 24.05
CA TYR A 43 16.75 -5.07 23.68
C TYR A 43 16.96 -4.63 22.23
N HIS A 44 16.00 -4.93 21.34
CA HIS A 44 16.03 -4.55 19.93
C HIS A 44 15.40 -3.18 19.68
N TYR A 45 14.39 -2.80 20.45
CA TYR A 45 13.62 -1.58 20.28
C TYR A 45 13.44 -0.86 21.61
N ASP A 46 13.95 0.37 21.69
CA ASP A 46 13.93 1.17 22.92
C ASP A 46 12.52 1.59 23.32
N SER A 47 11.64 1.78 22.34
CA SER A 47 10.24 2.15 22.56
C SER A 47 9.27 1.44 21.59
N LYS A 48 7.98 1.54 21.90
CA LYS A 48 6.91 1.13 20.96
C LYS A 48 7.08 1.91 19.65
N HIS A 49 7.38 3.20 19.73
CA HIS A 49 7.54 4.05 18.54
C HIS A 49 8.66 3.56 17.63
N ASP A 50 9.86 3.29 18.16
CA ASP A 50 11.00 2.77 17.36
C ASP A 50 10.66 1.42 16.69
N LEU A 51 9.93 0.55 17.39
CA LEU A 51 9.45 -0.72 16.83
C LEU A 51 8.49 -0.49 15.67
N PHE A 52 7.60 0.49 15.77
CA PHE A 52 6.66 0.81 14.69
C PHE A 52 7.32 1.50 13.50
N GLU A 53 8.37 2.31 13.72
CA GLU A 53 9.17 2.84 12.61
C GLU A 53 9.86 1.72 11.83
N ALA A 54 10.51 0.78 12.52
CA ALA A 54 11.12 -0.39 11.90
C ALA A 54 10.08 -1.31 11.22
N PHE A 55 8.89 -1.44 11.81
CA PHE A 55 7.79 -2.17 11.20
C PHE A 55 7.27 -1.50 9.92
N LEU A 56 7.13 -0.17 9.91
CA LEU A 56 6.73 0.57 8.71
C LEU A 56 7.80 0.51 7.62
N GLU A 57 9.07 0.43 7.99
CA GLU A 57 10.18 0.21 7.06
C GLU A 57 10.12 -1.17 6.40
N ASP A 58 9.92 -2.24 7.18
CA ASP A 58 9.77 -3.60 6.66
C ASP A 58 8.54 -3.74 5.75
N LEU A 59 7.42 -3.12 6.17
CA LEU A 59 6.23 -3.03 5.32
C LEU A 59 6.47 -2.23 4.04
N TYR A 60 7.35 -1.24 4.08
CA TYR A 60 7.66 -0.41 2.91
C TYR A 60 8.43 -1.25 1.90
N ASP A 61 9.48 -1.94 2.35
CA ASP A 61 10.28 -2.82 1.50
C ASP A 61 9.38 -3.87 0.80
N ASP A 62 8.57 -4.60 1.58
CA ASP A 62 7.62 -5.59 1.05
C ASP A 62 6.61 -4.95 0.08
N TYR A 63 6.07 -3.78 0.42
CA TYR A 63 5.15 -3.05 -0.45
C TYR A 63 5.78 -2.66 -1.78
N THR A 64 6.99 -2.13 -1.76
CA THR A 64 7.70 -1.71 -2.98
C THR A 64 8.04 -2.88 -3.87
N ASP A 65 8.50 -3.99 -3.30
CA ASP A 65 8.78 -5.24 -4.04
C ASP A 65 7.51 -5.73 -4.77
N HIS A 66 6.36 -5.75 -4.08
CA HIS A 66 5.10 -6.15 -4.70
C HIS A 66 4.62 -5.21 -5.80
N VAL A 67 4.79 -3.89 -5.63
CA VAL A 67 4.44 -2.89 -6.65
C VAL A 67 5.33 -3.01 -7.88
N ASP A 68 6.63 -3.28 -7.70
CA ASP A 68 7.59 -3.50 -8.78
C ASP A 68 7.32 -4.81 -9.55
N ASP A 69 6.86 -5.84 -8.87
CA ASP A 69 6.47 -7.12 -9.48
C ASP A 69 5.20 -7.01 -10.36
N VAL A 70 4.40 -5.94 -10.19
CA VAL A 70 3.25 -5.68 -11.05
C VAL A 70 3.72 -5.34 -12.47
N SER A 71 3.37 -6.23 -13.40
CA SER A 71 3.78 -6.18 -14.79
C SER A 71 2.62 -6.42 -15.77
N GLY A 72 2.84 -6.08 -17.03
CA GLY A 72 1.91 -6.20 -18.14
C GLY A 72 2.65 -6.06 -19.47
N GLU A 73 2.11 -6.61 -20.56
CA GLU A 73 2.77 -6.61 -21.87
C GLU A 73 2.75 -5.22 -22.51
N THR A 74 1.74 -4.41 -22.15
CA THR A 74 1.56 -3.01 -22.54
C THR A 74 1.53 -2.09 -21.32
N HIS A 75 1.78 -0.79 -21.50
CA HIS A 75 1.65 0.21 -20.42
C HIS A 75 0.20 0.34 -19.94
N ARG A 76 -0.77 0.16 -20.85
CA ARG A 76 -2.19 0.00 -20.51
C ARG A 76 -2.42 -1.14 -19.51
N GLU A 77 -1.92 -2.33 -19.82
CA GLU A 77 -2.09 -3.50 -18.94
C GLU A 77 -1.36 -3.32 -17.61
N GLN A 78 -0.17 -2.73 -17.63
CA GLN A 78 0.57 -2.41 -16.40
C GLN A 78 -0.25 -1.48 -15.49
N LEU A 79 -0.85 -0.42 -16.04
CA LEU A 79 -1.66 0.51 -15.26
C LEU A 79 -2.93 -0.15 -14.70
N LEU A 80 -3.62 -0.97 -15.49
CA LEU A 80 -4.78 -1.73 -15.04
C LEU A 80 -4.40 -2.73 -13.94
N ALA A 81 -3.25 -3.40 -14.07
CA ALA A 81 -2.74 -4.32 -13.07
C ALA A 81 -2.38 -3.61 -11.76
N LEU A 82 -1.81 -2.39 -11.82
CA LEU A 82 -1.56 -1.56 -10.63
C LEU A 82 -2.85 -1.16 -9.92
N VAL A 83 -3.90 -0.81 -10.66
CA VAL A 83 -5.23 -0.51 -10.10
C VAL A 83 -5.84 -1.76 -9.44
N GLU A 84 -5.77 -2.90 -10.11
CA GLU A 84 -6.27 -4.19 -9.59
C GLU A 84 -5.54 -4.58 -8.31
N PHE A 85 -4.20 -4.57 -8.33
CA PHE A 85 -3.34 -4.84 -7.17
C PHE A 85 -3.69 -3.92 -5.99
N SER A 86 -3.79 -2.61 -6.23
CA SER A 86 -4.03 -1.61 -5.20
C SER A 86 -5.39 -1.72 -4.51
N LEU A 87 -6.37 -2.36 -5.15
CA LEU A 87 -7.74 -2.49 -4.67
C LEU A 87 -8.18 -3.96 -4.47
N ALA A 88 -7.23 -4.89 -4.49
CA ALA A 88 -7.51 -6.31 -4.26
C ALA A 88 -8.05 -6.57 -2.84
N GLU A 89 -8.89 -7.61 -2.73
CA GLU A 89 -9.40 -8.15 -1.47
C GLU A 89 -9.33 -9.70 -1.47
N GLY A 90 -9.04 -10.29 -0.32
CA GLY A 90 -8.98 -11.74 -0.12
C GLY A 90 -7.62 -12.38 -0.44
N GLY A 91 -7.53 -13.70 -0.26
CA GLY A 91 -6.27 -14.44 -0.44
C GLY A 91 -5.20 -13.99 0.55
N ASP A 92 -3.99 -13.73 0.04
CA ASP A 92 -2.83 -13.27 0.82
C ASP A 92 -2.81 -11.74 1.02
N VAL A 93 -3.83 -11.01 0.54
CA VAL A 93 -3.94 -9.55 0.68
C VAL A 93 -4.28 -9.17 2.13
N PRO A 94 -3.72 -8.08 2.69
CA PRO A 94 -4.00 -7.68 4.06
C PRO A 94 -5.50 -7.51 4.35
N GLY A 95 -5.91 -8.17 5.44
CA GLY A 95 -7.29 -8.21 5.91
C GLY A 95 -7.81 -6.88 6.45
N ILE A 96 -9.10 -6.84 6.80
CA ILE A 96 -9.75 -5.62 7.30
C ILE A 96 -9.14 -5.13 8.62
N ASP A 97 -8.66 -6.04 9.46
CA ASP A 97 -8.08 -5.72 10.76
C ASP A 97 -6.75 -4.98 10.59
N PHE A 98 -5.87 -5.48 9.71
CA PHE A 98 -4.62 -4.77 9.37
C PHE A 98 -4.90 -3.40 8.75
N ARG A 99 -5.87 -3.29 7.83
CA ARG A 99 -6.24 -1.99 7.24
C ARG A 99 -6.78 -1.02 8.28
N THR A 100 -7.48 -1.54 9.31
CA THR A 100 -7.94 -0.74 10.45
C THR A 100 -6.76 -0.24 11.27
N ALA A 101 -5.81 -1.11 11.62
CA ALA A 101 -4.59 -0.71 12.32
C ALA A 101 -3.78 0.33 11.52
N MET A 102 -3.65 0.18 10.20
CA MET A 102 -3.01 1.17 9.35
C MET A 102 -3.75 2.51 9.32
N LEU A 103 -5.08 2.52 9.39
CA LEU A 103 -5.85 3.76 9.51
C LEU A 103 -5.56 4.46 10.85
N GLU A 104 -5.44 3.72 11.94
CA GLU A 104 -5.09 4.26 13.26
C GLU A 104 -3.67 4.84 13.30
N ILE A 105 -2.70 4.17 12.67
CA ILE A 105 -1.33 4.68 12.51
C ILE A 105 -1.33 5.97 11.68
N LYS A 106 -2.05 5.98 10.54
CA LYS A 106 -2.20 7.19 9.71
C LYS A 106 -2.80 8.36 10.48
N ALA A 107 -3.70 8.11 11.43
CA ALA A 107 -4.27 9.14 12.28
C ALA A 107 -3.25 9.76 13.25
N GLN A 108 -2.11 9.11 13.52
CA GLN A 108 -1.01 9.66 14.32
C GLN A 108 -0.06 10.57 13.51
N ALA A 109 0.01 10.41 12.18
CA ALA A 109 0.94 11.15 11.32
C ALA A 109 0.89 12.69 11.45
N PRO A 110 -0.25 13.35 11.77
CA PRO A 110 -0.25 14.80 12.06
C PRO A 110 0.55 15.20 13.31
N TYR A 111 0.83 14.26 14.20
CA TYR A 111 1.49 14.49 15.49
C TYR A 111 2.89 13.86 15.58
N ASP A 112 3.25 13.03 14.61
CA ASP A 112 4.49 12.25 14.58
C ASP A 112 5.18 12.41 13.23
N GLU A 113 6.38 13.00 13.23
CA GLU A 113 7.12 13.31 12.00
C GLU A 113 7.70 12.05 11.35
N GLY A 114 8.22 11.09 12.14
CA GLY A 114 8.76 9.84 11.62
C GLY A 114 7.70 9.00 10.92
N PHE A 115 6.50 8.89 11.51
CA PHE A 115 5.38 8.23 10.84
C PHE A 115 4.92 8.98 9.59
N ARG A 116 4.93 10.32 9.62
CA ARG A 116 4.55 11.12 8.44
C ARG A 116 5.51 10.87 7.29
N GLU A 117 6.82 10.91 7.54
CA GLU A 117 7.84 10.68 6.52
C GLU A 117 7.67 9.30 5.89
N ARG A 118 7.60 8.24 6.71
CA ARG A 118 7.40 6.87 6.19
C ARG A 118 6.11 6.75 5.38
N LEU A 119 4.98 7.26 5.87
CA LEU A 119 3.71 7.21 5.14
C LEU A 119 3.72 8.04 3.85
N THR A 120 4.54 9.09 3.78
CA THR A 120 4.78 9.86 2.56
C THR A 120 5.60 9.04 1.57
N ASP A 121 6.57 8.24 2.02
CA ASP A 121 7.34 7.35 1.13
C ASP A 121 6.44 6.32 0.44
N PHE A 122 5.56 5.65 1.19
CA PHE A 122 4.56 4.73 0.60
C PHE A 122 3.68 5.40 -0.47
N ASP A 123 3.28 6.66 -0.22
CA ASP A 123 2.46 7.43 -1.16
C ASP A 123 3.22 7.78 -2.44
N GLY A 124 4.41 8.36 -2.27
CA GLY A 124 5.27 8.78 -3.36
C GLY A 124 5.62 7.62 -4.26
N TYR A 125 5.94 6.46 -3.69
CA TYR A 125 6.34 5.30 -4.47
C TYR A 125 5.26 4.82 -5.46
N LEU A 126 3.99 4.73 -5.02
CA LEU A 126 2.90 4.36 -5.93
C LEU A 126 2.64 5.44 -6.98
N ALA A 127 2.68 6.71 -6.56
CA ALA A 127 2.47 7.84 -7.46
C ALA A 127 3.54 7.86 -8.56
N ASP A 128 4.81 7.74 -8.19
CA ASP A 128 5.96 7.70 -9.10
C ASP A 128 5.85 6.51 -10.07
N ARG A 129 5.44 5.33 -9.57
CA ARG A 129 5.24 4.15 -10.40
C ARG A 129 4.13 4.36 -11.44
N ILE A 130 2.98 4.88 -11.01
CA ILE A 130 1.84 5.16 -11.90
C ILE A 130 2.21 6.25 -12.91
N GLU A 131 2.83 7.35 -12.47
CA GLU A 131 3.30 8.43 -13.33
C GLU A 131 4.23 7.90 -14.42
N SER A 132 5.21 7.08 -14.04
CA SER A 132 6.17 6.48 -14.97
C SER A 132 5.49 5.62 -16.03
N VAL A 133 4.49 4.79 -15.65
CA VAL A 133 3.72 3.97 -16.58
C VAL A 133 2.90 4.84 -17.53
N VAL A 134 2.25 5.89 -17.00
CA VAL A 134 1.44 6.80 -17.82
C VAL A 134 2.31 7.59 -18.80
N ALA A 135 3.44 8.13 -18.35
CA ALA A 135 4.38 8.86 -19.20
C ALA A 135 4.90 7.98 -20.35
N ALA A 136 5.34 6.75 -20.04
CA ALA A 136 5.81 5.82 -21.05
C ALA A 136 4.70 5.37 -22.02
N GLY A 137 3.46 5.21 -21.54
CA GLY A 137 2.30 4.91 -22.38
C GLY A 137 1.91 6.07 -23.31
N VAL A 138 2.08 7.32 -22.87
CA VAL A 138 1.91 8.51 -23.73
C VAL A 138 3.00 8.55 -24.81
N GLU A 139 4.27 8.35 -24.44
CA GLU A 139 5.39 8.30 -25.39
C GLU A 139 5.24 7.18 -26.43
N ALA A 140 4.69 6.03 -26.02
CA ALA A 140 4.42 4.89 -26.89
C ALA A 140 3.15 5.06 -27.75
N GLY A 141 2.33 6.08 -27.49
CA GLY A 141 1.05 6.30 -28.17
C GLY A 141 -0.07 5.33 -27.73
N GLU A 142 0.11 4.63 -26.61
CA GLU A 142 -0.93 3.79 -25.99
C GLU A 142 -1.96 4.66 -25.26
N PHE A 143 -1.50 5.75 -24.63
CA PHE A 143 -2.33 6.78 -24.01
C PHE A 143 -2.36 8.05 -24.86
N ARG A 144 -3.40 8.87 -24.69
CA ARG A 144 -3.59 10.12 -25.44
C ARG A 144 -2.50 11.14 -25.09
N ASP A 145 -2.05 11.87 -26.11
CA ASP A 145 -1.01 12.90 -25.99
C ASP A 145 -1.36 14.08 -25.06
N ASP A 146 -2.65 14.24 -24.71
CA ASP A 146 -3.14 15.29 -23.81
C ASP A 146 -3.28 14.82 -22.34
N VAL A 147 -2.92 13.57 -22.04
CA VAL A 147 -2.86 13.05 -20.67
C VAL A 147 -1.63 13.61 -19.98
N ASP A 148 -1.85 14.26 -18.83
CA ASP A 148 -0.79 14.67 -17.92
C ASP A 148 -0.46 13.53 -16.93
N PRO A 149 0.76 12.96 -16.96
CA PRO A 149 1.11 11.81 -16.11
C PRO A 149 1.03 12.11 -14.61
N GLU A 150 1.57 13.26 -14.18
CA GLU A 150 1.61 13.67 -12.77
C GLU A 150 0.19 13.81 -12.20
N THR A 151 -0.67 14.58 -12.88
CA THR A 151 -2.07 14.77 -12.47
C THR A 151 -2.84 13.45 -12.45
N THR A 152 -2.57 12.56 -13.42
CA THR A 152 -3.22 11.25 -13.49
C THR A 152 -2.81 10.36 -12.32
N ALA A 153 -1.52 10.33 -11.98
CA ALA A 153 -1.02 9.60 -10.83
C ALA A 153 -1.62 10.12 -9.52
N GLU A 154 -1.61 11.44 -9.30
CA GLU A 154 -2.20 12.05 -8.10
C GLU A 154 -3.69 11.69 -7.95
N PHE A 155 -4.45 11.75 -9.06
CA PHE A 155 -5.87 11.38 -9.07
C PHE A 155 -6.10 9.91 -8.69
N LEU A 156 -5.37 8.99 -9.32
CA LEU A 156 -5.53 7.56 -9.08
C LEU A 156 -5.16 7.19 -7.64
N VAL A 157 -4.00 7.65 -7.16
CA VAL A 157 -3.52 7.38 -5.80
C VAL A 157 -4.46 7.99 -4.75
N THR A 158 -4.90 9.23 -4.93
CA THR A 158 -5.89 9.88 -4.03
C THR A 158 -7.19 9.08 -3.97
N THR A 159 -7.66 8.59 -5.12
CA THR A 159 -8.90 7.81 -5.21
C THR A 159 -8.77 6.45 -4.51
N ILE A 160 -7.65 5.74 -4.74
CA ILE A 160 -7.33 4.46 -4.08
C ILE A 160 -7.26 4.63 -2.56
N LYS A 161 -6.56 5.66 -2.08
CA LYS A 161 -6.47 5.97 -0.64
C LYS A 161 -7.84 6.26 -0.03
N GLY A 162 -8.64 7.10 -0.70
CA GLY A 162 -10.01 7.39 -0.27
C GLY A 162 -10.88 6.13 -0.22
N ALA A 163 -10.71 5.22 -1.17
CA ALA A 163 -11.39 3.93 -1.18
C ALA A 163 -11.03 3.08 0.04
N HIS A 164 -9.74 2.94 0.37
CA HIS A 164 -9.29 2.21 1.56
C HIS A 164 -9.85 2.81 2.84
N THR A 165 -9.83 4.15 2.98
CA THR A 165 -10.42 4.81 4.15
C THR A 165 -11.93 4.52 4.26
N ARG A 166 -12.68 4.55 3.15
CA ARG A 166 -14.12 4.24 3.15
C ARG A 166 -14.39 2.75 3.39
N ARG A 167 -13.51 1.87 2.92
CA ARG A 167 -13.59 0.42 3.15
C ARG A 167 -13.54 0.08 4.63
N VAL A 168 -12.64 0.75 5.37
CA VAL A 168 -12.52 0.60 6.83
C VAL A 168 -13.64 1.34 7.56
N SER A 169 -13.87 2.61 7.23
CA SER A 169 -14.71 3.50 8.05
C SER A 169 -16.21 3.22 7.92
N VAL A 170 -16.66 2.79 6.73
CA VAL A 170 -18.10 2.62 6.42
C VAL A 170 -18.39 1.32 5.68
N ASN A 171 -17.47 0.35 5.71
CA ASN A 171 -17.59 -0.95 5.05
C ASN A 171 -17.97 -0.83 3.56
N HIS A 172 -17.44 0.19 2.86
CA HIS A 172 -17.72 0.38 1.44
C HIS A 172 -16.90 -0.62 0.60
N PRO A 173 -17.53 -1.41 -0.29
CA PRO A 173 -16.80 -2.39 -1.12
C PRO A 173 -15.77 -1.73 -2.05
N LEU A 174 -14.64 -2.40 -2.30
CA LEU A 174 -13.61 -1.91 -3.22
C LEU A 174 -13.90 -2.26 -4.69
N ASP A 175 -14.67 -3.32 -4.97
CA ASP A 175 -14.95 -3.80 -6.34
C ASP A 175 -15.46 -2.70 -7.26
N ARG A 176 -16.43 -1.91 -6.78
CA ARG A 176 -17.07 -0.88 -7.60
C ARG A 176 -16.09 0.23 -8.00
N ILE A 177 -15.23 0.67 -7.08
CA ILE A 177 -14.26 1.72 -7.40
C ILE A 177 -13.15 1.18 -8.27
N ARG A 178 -12.75 -0.08 -8.08
CA ARG A 178 -11.81 -0.79 -8.95
C ARG A 178 -12.31 -0.87 -10.39
N GLU A 179 -13.55 -1.31 -10.61
CA GLU A 179 -14.21 -1.29 -11.92
C GLU A 179 -14.28 0.13 -12.52
N THR A 180 -14.61 1.12 -11.70
CA THR A 180 -14.70 2.53 -12.14
C THR A 180 -13.35 3.09 -12.57
N LEU A 181 -12.27 2.76 -11.85
CA LEU A 181 -10.92 3.19 -12.21
C LEU A 181 -10.40 2.47 -13.45
N ALA A 182 -10.72 1.17 -13.61
CA ALA A 182 -10.43 0.45 -14.85
C ALA A 182 -11.15 1.10 -16.05
N GLU A 183 -12.46 1.39 -15.92
CA GLU A 183 -13.21 2.10 -16.96
C GLU A 183 -12.65 3.50 -17.24
N TYR A 184 -12.19 4.22 -16.21
CA TYR A 184 -11.53 5.51 -16.37
C TYR A 184 -10.27 5.37 -17.25
N VAL A 185 -9.39 4.40 -16.96
CA VAL A 185 -8.19 4.15 -17.77
C VAL A 185 -8.58 3.91 -19.23
N GLU A 186 -9.53 3.02 -19.47
CA GLU A 186 -9.98 2.64 -20.82
C GLU A 186 -10.62 3.79 -21.61
N THR A 187 -11.40 4.63 -20.95
CA THR A 187 -12.23 5.65 -21.64
C THR A 187 -11.58 7.03 -21.69
N ARG A 188 -10.70 7.33 -20.73
CA ARG A 188 -10.10 8.67 -20.56
C ARG A 188 -8.63 8.71 -20.92
N LEU A 189 -7.89 7.62 -20.74
CA LEU A 189 -6.45 7.61 -21.00
C LEU A 189 -6.10 6.97 -22.35
N VAL A 190 -6.71 5.84 -22.71
CA VAL A 190 -6.35 5.11 -23.94
C VAL A 190 -6.60 5.96 -25.20
N ALA A 191 -5.63 5.95 -26.11
CA ALA A 191 -5.68 6.67 -27.37
C ALA A 191 -6.75 6.09 -28.33
N ASP A 192 -7.43 6.97 -29.07
CA ASP A 192 -8.41 6.54 -30.08
C ASP A 192 -7.68 5.78 -31.20
N GLY A 193 -7.90 4.47 -31.29
CA GLY A 193 -7.30 3.61 -32.32
C GLY A 193 -6.06 2.83 -31.89
N ALA A 194 -5.67 2.85 -30.60
CA ALA A 194 -4.81 1.83 -30.03
C ALA A 194 -5.55 0.48 -30.12
N GLU A 195 -5.17 -0.36 -31.08
CA GLU A 195 -5.77 -1.69 -31.22
C GLU A 195 -5.55 -2.47 -29.92
N VAL A 196 -6.65 -2.93 -29.31
CA VAL A 196 -6.63 -3.94 -28.25
C VAL A 196 -6.09 -5.22 -28.89
N THR A 197 -4.78 -5.40 -28.89
CA THR A 197 -4.17 -6.69 -29.22
C THR A 197 -4.54 -7.65 -28.11
N ALA A 198 -5.41 -8.59 -28.46
CA ALA A 198 -5.93 -9.67 -27.62
C ALA A 198 -4.95 -10.84 -27.50
#